data_AF-A0A7R7AT97-F1
#
_entry.id   AF-A0A7R7AT97-F1
#
_cell.length_a   1.000
_cell.length_b   1.000
_cell.length_c   1.000
_cell.angle_alpha   90.00
_cell.angle_beta   90.00
_cell.angle_gamma   90.00
#
_symmetry.space_group_name_H-M   'P 1'
#
loop_
_entity.id
_entity.type
_entity.pdbx_description
1 polymer ?
#
loop_
_entity_poly.entity_id
_entity_poly.type
_entity_poly.pdbx_seq_one_letter_code
_entity_poly.pdbx_strand_id
1 'polypeptide(L)'
;MRSIFLRVAALAWAGLSLLLATHWFVELGMVGFPDGHVTPFARATGPLLHLLASACLIQGLYFLCRALFGKGFGVPALALQVLIAATLTVAPTLIVRDCPRSQMCSSAYETLTNTMMDDGAGG
;
A
#
# COMPACT_ATOMS: atom_id res chain seq x y z
N MET A 1 23.17 4.02 -22.57
CA MET A 1 22.26 5.00 -21.92
C MET A 1 20.92 4.40 -21.50
N ARG A 2 20.10 3.83 -22.41
CA ARG A 2 18.77 3.25 -22.11
C ARG A 2 18.72 2.26 -20.93
N SER A 3 19.71 1.39 -20.79
CA SER A 3 19.85 0.44 -19.66
C SER A 3 20.03 1.13 -18.30
N ILE A 4 20.78 2.24 -18.25
CA ILE A 4 21.07 2.97 -17.01
C ILE A 4 19.80 3.68 -16.52
N PHE A 5 19.08 4.36 -17.42
CA PHE A 5 17.80 5.01 -17.08
C PHE A 5 16.78 4.02 -16.50
N LEU A 6 16.67 2.81 -17.06
CA LEU A 6 15.76 1.79 -16.55
C LEU A 6 16.16 1.28 -15.17
N ARG A 7 17.46 1.15 -14.89
CA ARG A 7 17.94 0.80 -13.55
C ARG A 7 17.64 1.89 -12.54
N VAL A 8 17.86 3.15 -12.89
CA VAL A 8 17.52 4.29 -12.01
C VAL A 8 16.02 4.34 -11.75
N ALA A 9 15.18 4.15 -12.77
CA ALA A 9 13.73 4.11 -12.62
C ALA A 9 13.28 2.94 -11.72
N ALA A 10 13.87 1.74 -11.90
CA ALA A 10 13.59 0.59 -11.06
C ALA A 10 14.01 0.82 -9.59
N LEU A 11 15.17 1.45 -9.37
CA LEU A 11 15.64 1.82 -8.03
C LEU A 11 14.74 2.89 -7.38
N ALA A 12 14.30 3.89 -8.14
CA ALA A 12 13.37 4.90 -7.65
C ALA A 12 12.04 4.26 -7.24
N TRP A 13 11.50 3.35 -8.05
CA TRP A 13 10.28 2.61 -7.72
C TRP A 13 10.45 1.69 -6.50
N ALA A 14 11.59 1.00 -6.42
CA ALA A 14 11.94 0.16 -5.28
C ALA A 14 12.02 0.99 -3.99
N GLY A 15 12.72 2.12 -4.03
CA GLY A 15 12.83 3.06 -2.91
C GLY A 15 11.46 3.60 -2.49
N LEU A 16 10.64 4.03 -3.44
CA LEU A 16 9.28 4.49 -3.16
C LEU A 16 8.41 3.39 -2.51
N SER A 17 8.46 2.17 -3.06
CA SER A 17 7.69 1.03 -2.53
C SER A 17 8.12 0.68 -1.11
N LEU A 18 9.42 0.69 -0.83
CA LEU A 18 9.95 0.43 0.51
C LEU A 18 9.54 1.54 1.49
N LEU A 19 9.68 2.81 1.11
CA LEU A 19 9.27 3.95 1.94
C LEU A 19 7.77 3.89 2.26
N LEU A 20 6.92 3.64 1.27
CA LEU A 20 5.48 3.48 1.46
C LEU A 20 5.17 2.31 2.39
N ALA A 21 5.78 1.14 2.16
CA ALA A 21 5.58 -0.02 3.03
C ALA A 21 5.98 0.30 4.47
N THR A 22 7.15 0.90 4.71
CA THR A 22 7.60 1.28 6.05
C THR A 22 6.64 2.27 6.70
N HIS A 23 6.23 3.31 5.96
CA HIS A 23 5.27 4.29 6.45
C HIS A 23 3.93 3.64 6.84
N TRP A 24 3.42 2.71 6.02
CA TRP A 24 2.19 1.99 6.30
C TRP A 24 2.31 1.05 7.50
N PHE A 25 3.45 0.37 7.66
CA PHE A 25 3.72 -0.46 8.84
C PHE A 25 3.78 0.37 10.12
N VAL A 26 4.41 1.55 10.09
CA VAL A 26 4.45 2.46 11.24
C VAL A 26 3.03 2.87 11.62
N GLU A 27 2.23 3.34 10.67
CA GLU A 27 0.85 3.76 10.96
C GLU A 27 -0.03 2.61 11.46
N LEU A 28 0.09 1.42 10.87
CA LEU A 28 -0.60 0.22 11.38
C LEU A 28 -0.16 -0.14 12.80
N GLY A 29 1.12 0.05 13.13
CA GLY A 29 1.66 -0.15 14.47
C GLY A 29 1.22 0.92 15.48
N MET A 30 0.76 2.08 15.02
CA MET A 30 0.21 3.15 15.85
C MET A 30 -1.31 3.03 16.05
N VAL A 31 -1.97 2.06 15.42
CA VAL A 31 -3.41 1.82 15.60
C VAL A 31 -3.69 1.44 17.05
N GLY A 32 -4.53 2.22 17.71
CA GLY A 32 -4.86 2.04 19.12
C GLY A 32 -3.85 2.67 20.09
N PHE A 33 -2.82 3.38 19.64
CA PHE A 33 -1.99 4.18 20.54
C PHE A 33 -2.61 5.56 20.79
N PRO A 34 -2.59 6.10 22.03
CA PRO A 34 -2.04 5.53 23.27
C PRO A 34 -3.04 4.69 24.10
N ASP A 35 -4.35 4.84 23.86
CA ASP A 35 -5.41 4.38 24.78
C ASP A 35 -5.77 2.88 24.64
N GLY A 36 -5.13 2.18 23.71
CA GLY A 36 -5.43 0.79 23.34
C GLY A 36 -6.72 0.62 22.53
N HIS A 37 -7.45 1.70 22.25
CA HIS A 37 -8.75 1.62 21.60
C HIS A 37 -8.61 1.43 20.08
N VAL A 38 -9.03 0.25 19.60
CA VAL A 38 -9.03 -0.10 18.17
C VAL A 38 -10.47 -0.09 17.67
N THR A 39 -10.76 0.80 16.72
CA THR A 39 -12.09 0.94 16.14
C THR A 39 -12.52 -0.32 15.39
N PRO A 40 -13.83 -0.60 15.25
CA PRO A 40 -14.33 -1.75 14.51
C PRO A 40 -13.82 -1.78 13.06
N PHE A 41 -13.75 -0.60 12.42
CA PHE A 41 -13.20 -0.44 11.08
C PHE A 41 -11.72 -0.81 11.02
N ALA A 42 -10.89 -0.31 11.94
CA ALA A 42 -9.46 -0.62 12.00
C ALA A 42 -9.21 -2.11 12.28
N ARG A 43 -10.04 -2.75 13.11
CA ARG A 43 -9.95 -4.20 13.37
C ARG A 43 -10.29 -5.04 12.13
N ALA A 44 -11.29 -4.64 11.36
CA ALA A 44 -11.71 -5.35 10.16
C ALA A 44 -10.71 -5.16 8.99
N THR A 45 -10.17 -3.96 8.83
CA THR A 45 -9.30 -3.60 7.70
C THR A 45 -7.81 -3.84 7.97
N GLY A 46 -7.40 -3.91 9.24
CA GLY A 46 -6.01 -4.09 9.66
C GLY A 46 -5.29 -5.28 9.00
N PRO A 47 -5.85 -6.51 9.02
CA PRO A 47 -5.22 -7.67 8.39
C PRO A 47 -4.99 -7.48 6.88
N LEU A 48 -5.98 -6.90 6.18
CA LEU A 48 -5.89 -6.61 4.75
C LEU A 48 -4.79 -5.58 4.47
N LEU A 49 -4.73 -4.50 5.25
CA LEU A 49 -3.71 -3.46 5.12
C LEU A 49 -2.31 -3.98 5.41
N HIS A 50 -2.14 -4.89 6.38
CA HIS A 50 -0.85 -5.57 6.63
C HIS A 50 -0.44 -6.47 5.47
N LEU A 51 -1.37 -7.21 4.87
CA LEU A 51 -1.11 -8.01 3.66
C LEU A 51 -0.69 -7.13 2.48
N LEU A 52 -1.36 -6.00 2.26
CA LEU A 52 -1.01 -5.07 1.20
C LEU A 52 0.34 -4.38 1.44
N ALA A 53 0.64 -3.98 2.69
CA ALA A 53 1.91 -3.40 3.06
C ALA A 53 3.08 -4.39 2.92
N SER A 54 2.89 -5.65 3.34
CA SER A 54 3.89 -6.71 3.14
C SER A 54 4.10 -7.03 1.66
N ALA A 55 3.03 -7.07 0.85
CA ALA A 55 3.15 -7.23 -0.60
C ALA A 55 3.94 -6.08 -1.25
N CYS A 56 3.69 -4.83 -0.83
CA CYS A 56 4.44 -3.66 -1.28
C CYS A 56 5.93 -3.74 -0.90
N LEU A 57 6.23 -4.21 0.32
CA LEU A 57 7.60 -4.46 0.79
C LEU A 57 8.32 -5.50 -0.07
N ILE A 58 7.70 -6.67 -0.27
CA ILE A 58 8.26 -7.78 -1.07
C ILE A 58 8.54 -7.31 -2.49
N GLN A 59 7.60 -6.57 -3.08
CA GLN A 59 7.75 -5.98 -4.41
C GLN A 59 8.90 -4.97 -4.46
N GLY A 60 9.01 -4.08 -3.48
CA GLY A 60 10.11 -3.11 -3.37
C GLY A 60 11.46 -3.82 -3.33
N LEU A 61 11.59 -4.87 -2.49
CA LEU A 61 12.78 -5.71 -2.41
C LEU A 61 13.07 -6.43 -3.73
N TYR A 62 12.04 -6.94 -4.41
CA TYR A 62 12.20 -7.59 -5.70
C TYR A 62 12.79 -6.63 -6.75
N PHE A 63 12.23 -5.43 -6.89
CA PHE A 63 12.76 -4.43 -7.83
C PHE A 63 14.16 -3.96 -7.45
N LEU A 64 14.44 -3.81 -6.16
CA LEU A 64 15.77 -3.47 -5.65
C LEU A 64 16.80 -4.55 -6.06
N CYS A 65 16.53 -5.81 -5.73
CA CYS A 65 17.39 -6.94 -6.08
C CYS A 65 17.59 -7.06 -7.59
N ARG A 66 16.51 -6.90 -8.37
CA ARG A 66 16.58 -6.95 -9.84
C ARG A 66 17.37 -5.78 -10.41
N ALA A 67 17.31 -4.59 -9.82
CA ALA A 67 18.06 -3.43 -10.30
C ALA A 67 19.56 -3.53 -9.99
N LEU A 68 19.90 -4.10 -8.83
CA LEU A 68 21.30 -4.29 -8.39
C LEU A 68 21.97 -5.48 -9.09
N PHE A 69 21.30 -6.62 -9.17
CA PHE A 69 21.91 -7.89 -9.62
C PHE A 69 21.42 -8.40 -10.98
N GLY A 70 20.37 -7.80 -11.55
CA GLY A 70 19.75 -8.27 -12.78
C GLY A 70 20.56 -7.96 -14.05
N LYS A 71 20.61 -8.94 -14.96
CA LYS A 71 20.85 -8.69 -16.40
C LYS A 71 19.71 -7.78 -16.90
N GLY A 72 20.09 -6.69 -17.59
CA GLY A 72 19.28 -5.48 -17.79
C GLY A 72 17.80 -5.68 -18.16
N PHE A 73 16.98 -4.69 -17.82
CA PHE A 73 15.54 -4.74 -18.02
C PHE A 73 15.13 -4.46 -19.48
N GLY A 74 14.16 -5.22 -19.97
CA GLY A 74 13.36 -4.80 -21.13
C GLY A 74 12.41 -3.68 -20.71
N VAL A 75 12.39 -2.57 -21.44
CA VAL A 75 11.49 -1.42 -21.19
C VAL A 75 10.02 -1.83 -20.99
N PRO A 76 9.38 -2.60 -21.90
CA PRO A 76 7.96 -2.90 -21.75
C PRO A 76 7.68 -3.82 -20.55
N ALA A 77 8.60 -4.74 -20.25
CA ALA A 77 8.47 -5.65 -19.13
C ALA A 77 8.54 -4.91 -17.78
N LEU A 78 9.48 -3.97 -17.63
CA LEU A 78 9.59 -3.16 -16.41
C LEU A 78 8.35 -2.28 -16.20
N ALA A 79 7.91 -1.58 -17.25
CA ALA A 79 6.75 -0.69 -17.17
C ALA A 79 5.47 -1.45 -16.81
N LEU A 80 5.25 -2.61 -17.43
CA LEU A 80 4.10 -3.46 -17.14
C LEU A 80 4.17 -4.01 -15.70
N GLN A 81 5.34 -4.46 -15.26
CA GLN A 81 5.53 -4.93 -13.88
C GLN A 81 5.22 -3.81 -12.89
N VAL A 82 5.76 -2.60 -13.08
CA VAL A 82 5.48 -1.46 -12.19
C VAL A 82 3.99 -1.11 -12.18
N LEU A 83 3.31 -1.09 -13.33
CA LEU A 83 1.88 -0.82 -13.43
C LEU A 83 1.03 -1.84 -12.67
N ILE A 84 1.24 -3.14 -12.93
CA ILE A 84 0.53 -4.22 -12.24
C ILE A 84 0.75 -4.11 -10.73
N ALA A 85 1.98 -3.81 -10.33
CA ALA A 85 2.35 -3.81 -8.95
C ALA A 85 1.78 -2.56 -8.22
N ALA A 86 1.72 -1.41 -8.90
CA ALA A 86 1.04 -0.22 -8.41
C ALA A 86 -0.49 -0.41 -8.26
N THR A 87 -1.13 -1.06 -9.23
CA THR A 87 -2.59 -1.30 -9.18
C THR A 87 -2.98 -2.37 -8.16
N LEU A 88 -2.14 -3.39 -7.93
CA LEU A 88 -2.44 -4.47 -6.99
C LEU A 88 -2.09 -4.14 -5.54
N THR A 89 -1.11 -3.27 -5.30
CA THR A 89 -0.68 -2.94 -3.92
C THR A 89 -1.06 -1.52 -3.54
N VAL A 90 -0.60 -0.51 -4.27
CA VAL A 90 -0.75 0.89 -3.86
C VAL A 90 -2.18 1.37 -3.92
N ALA A 91 -2.88 1.14 -5.03
CA ALA A 91 -4.26 1.58 -5.21
C ALA A 91 -5.23 1.04 -4.13
N PRO A 92 -5.31 -0.28 -3.87
CA PRO A 92 -6.21 -0.79 -2.84
C PRO A 92 -5.83 -0.31 -1.43
N THR A 93 -4.54 -0.13 -1.13
CA THR A 93 -4.12 0.38 0.19
C THR A 93 -4.61 1.81 0.41
N LEU A 94 -4.49 2.67 -0.61
CA LEU A 94 -5.00 4.04 -0.56
C LEU A 94 -6.53 4.08 -0.47
N ILE A 95 -7.22 3.27 -1.28
CA ILE A 95 -8.70 3.22 -1.28
C ILE A 95 -9.22 2.80 0.10
N VAL A 96 -8.68 1.74 0.69
CA VAL A 96 -9.12 1.24 2.00
C VAL A 96 -8.82 2.27 3.09
N ARG A 97 -7.69 2.98 3.01
CA ARG A 97 -7.31 4.00 4.01
C ARG A 97 -8.07 5.32 3.89
N ASP A 98 -8.33 5.79 2.68
CA ASP A 98 -9.09 7.02 2.45
C ASP A 98 -10.61 6.79 2.49
N CYS A 99 -11.05 5.54 2.62
CA CYS A 99 -12.46 5.17 2.72
C CYS A 99 -13.24 5.98 3.76
N PRO A 100 -12.73 6.21 5.00
CA PRO A 100 -13.46 6.99 6.00
C PRO A 100 -13.66 8.46 5.63
N ARG A 101 -12.77 9.01 4.81
CA ARG A 101 -12.88 10.40 4.33
C ARG A 101 -13.77 10.53 3.08
N SER A 102 -14.18 9.42 2.48
CA SER A 102 -14.97 9.39 1.26
C SER A 102 -16.42 9.00 1.55
N GLN A 103 -17.35 9.94 1.34
CA GLN A 103 -18.78 9.71 1.58
C GLN A 103 -19.35 8.55 0.74
N MET A 104 -18.80 8.30 -0.46
CA MET A 104 -19.20 7.16 -1.28
C MET A 104 -18.70 5.83 -0.70
N CYS A 105 -17.48 5.79 -0.15
CA CYS A 105 -16.90 4.58 0.40
C CYS A 105 -17.53 4.24 1.77
N SER A 106 -17.73 5.25 2.62
CA SER A 106 -18.43 5.09 3.89
C SER A 106 -19.86 4.57 3.70
N SER A 107 -20.63 5.19 2.81
CA SER A 107 -22.01 4.75 2.52
C SER A 107 -22.06 3.32 1.96
N ALA A 108 -21.14 2.97 1.06
CA ALA A 108 -21.06 1.61 0.52
C ALA A 108 -20.69 0.58 1.61
N TYR A 109 -19.75 0.91 2.50
CA TYR A 109 -19.40 0.09 3.64
C TYR A 109 -20.60 -0.14 4.55
N GLU A 110 -21.27 0.93 4.99
CA GLU A 110 -22.45 0.84 5.86
C GLU A 110 -23.58 0.03 5.25
N THR A 111 -23.79 0.16 3.93
CA THR A 111 -24.80 -0.62 3.21
C THR A 111 -24.45 -2.11 3.13
N LEU A 112 -23.17 -2.44 2.98
CA LEU A 112 -22.69 -3.83 2.84
C LEU A 112 -22.55 -4.55 4.19
N THR A 113 -22.09 -3.84 5.23
CA THR A 113 -21.87 -4.43 6.56
C THR A 113 -23.05 -4.22 7.49
N ASN A 114 -24.02 -3.38 7.12
CA ASN A 114 -25.17 -3.00 7.93
C ASN A 114 -24.77 -2.44 9.32
N THR A 115 -23.59 -1.83 9.38
CA THR A 115 -23.01 -1.22 10.58
C THR A 115 -22.57 0.18 10.24
N MET A 116 -22.92 1.19 11.05
CA MET A 116 -22.36 2.53 10.92
C MET A 116 -20.83 2.48 10.94
N MET A 117 -20.19 3.24 10.06
CA MET A 117 -18.74 3.24 10.01
C MET A 117 -18.20 4.10 11.13
N ASP A 118 -17.63 3.44 12.13
CA ASP A 118 -16.91 4.07 13.23
C ASP A 118 -15.40 3.96 12.96
N ASP A 119 -14.82 5.06 12.49
CA ASP A 119 -13.39 5.25 12.29
C ASP A 119 -12.74 6.02 13.45
N GLY A 120 -13.50 6.34 14.51
CA GLY A 120 -13.06 7.14 15.64
C GLY A 120 -12.99 8.65 15.36
N ALA A 121 -13.40 9.11 14.18
CA ALA A 121 -13.45 10.53 13.84
C ALA A 121 -14.80 11.15 14.25
N GLY A 122 -14.99 11.40 15.54
CA GLY A 122 -16.20 12.08 16.02
C GLY A 122 -16.61 11.74 17.44
N GLY A 123 -15.68 11.86 18.40
CA GLY A 123 -16.06 11.87 19.82
C GLY A 123 -17.10 12.94 20.15
#